data_AF-A0A0G9JXF3-F1
#
_entry.id   AF-A0A0G9JXF3-F1
#
_cell.length_a   1.000
_cell.length_b   1.000
_cell.length_c   1.000
_cell.angle_alpha   90.00
_cell.angle_beta   90.00
_cell.angle_gamma   90.00
#
_symmetry.space_group_name_H-M   'P 1'
#
loop_
_entity.id
_entity.type
_entity.pdbx_description
1 polymer ?
#
loop_
_entity_poly.entity_id
_entity_poly.type
_entity_poly.pdbx_seq_one_letter_code
_entity_poly.pdbx_strand_id
1 'polypeptide(L)'
;MENPNKLVGNGQYLTVKILFKNEPLASSKVYGSYAGFSNNGDYAFVTTTNKDGLAKIKLSHSGYWILKTDYSEAASKELEDKVNEIFYVATLTFQAQ
;
A
#
# COMPACT_ATOMS: atom_id res chain seq x y z
N MET A 1 -0.06 10.72 11.88
CA MET A 1 -1.03 10.04 11.00
C MET A 1 -2.26 9.68 11.81
N GLU A 2 -3.44 9.63 11.19
CA GLU A 2 -4.71 9.35 11.86
C GLU A 2 -4.89 7.85 12.11
N ASN A 3 -5.56 7.48 13.20
CA ASN A 3 -5.90 6.08 13.48
C ASN A 3 -7.04 5.64 12.54
N PRO A 4 -6.85 4.60 11.70
CA PRO A 4 -7.87 4.16 10.75
C PRO A 4 -9.21 3.76 11.39
N ASN A 5 -9.22 3.32 12.64
CA ASN A 5 -10.44 2.96 13.37
C ASN A 5 -11.35 4.16 13.71
N LYS A 6 -10.91 5.38 13.42
CA LYS A 6 -11.74 6.60 13.56
C LYS A 6 -12.35 7.05 12.23
N LEU A 7 -11.92 6.45 11.12
CA LEU A 7 -12.37 6.83 9.80
C LEU A 7 -13.60 6.03 9.40
N VAL A 8 -14.59 6.72 8.86
CA VAL A 8 -15.82 6.11 8.34
C VAL A 8 -15.63 5.73 6.88
N GLY A 9 -15.95 4.49 6.54
CA GLY A 9 -15.90 3.90 5.21
C GLY A 9 -16.92 4.43 4.19
N ASN A 10 -17.24 5.73 4.24
CA ASN A 10 -18.19 6.40 3.35
C ASN A 10 -17.52 7.51 2.53
N GLY A 11 -16.30 7.25 2.05
CA GLY A 11 -15.54 8.15 1.19
C GLY A 11 -14.50 9.02 1.90
N GLN A 12 -14.25 8.80 3.20
CA GLN A 12 -13.14 9.45 3.90
C GLN A 12 -11.78 8.97 3.39
N TYR A 13 -10.75 9.76 3.65
CA TYR A 13 -9.40 9.49 3.19
C TYR A 13 -8.48 9.07 4.33
N LEU A 14 -7.87 7.89 4.21
CA LEU A 14 -6.72 7.50 5.01
C LEU A 14 -5.43 7.93 4.29
N THR A 15 -4.55 8.66 4.98
CA THR A 15 -3.21 8.99 4.43
C THR A 15 -2.19 8.00 4.98
N VAL A 16 -1.46 7.34 4.09
CA VAL A 16 -0.36 6.41 4.41
C VAL A 16 0.96 6.91 3.85
N LYS A 17 2.08 6.52 4.49
CA LYS A 17 3.43 6.87 4.06
C LYS A 17 4.19 5.59 3.80
N ILE A 18 4.64 5.42 2.56
CA ILE A 18 5.43 4.28 2.14
C ILE A 18 6.90 4.65 2.30
N LEU A 19 7.65 3.76 2.95
CA LEU A 19 9.07 3.92 3.21
C LEU A 19 9.82 2.74 2.64
N PHE A 20 11.01 2.99 2.11
CA PHE A 20 11.98 1.97 1.78
C PHE A 20 13.34 2.37 2.36
N LYS A 21 13.97 1.49 3.15
CA LYS A 21 15.22 1.78 3.87
C LYS A 21 15.14 3.10 4.67
N ASN A 22 14.01 3.32 5.35
CA ASN A 22 13.66 4.54 6.10
C ASN A 22 13.46 5.83 5.28
N GLU A 23 13.60 5.78 3.96
CA GLU A 23 13.39 6.92 3.08
C GLU A 23 12.00 6.89 2.42
N PRO A 24 11.38 8.05 2.12
CA PRO A 24 10.11 8.09 1.40
C PRO A 24 10.21 7.43 0.01
N LEU A 25 9.30 6.51 -0.27
CA LEU A 25 9.24 5.85 -1.57
C LEU A 25 8.23 6.55 -2.48
N ALA A 26 8.72 7.38 -3.40
CA ALA A 26 7.92 8.07 -4.39
C ALA A 26 7.48 7.16 -5.55
N SER A 27 6.38 7.53 -6.21
CA SER A 27 5.88 6.83 -7.42
C SER A 27 5.57 5.34 -7.22
N SER A 28 5.39 4.89 -5.98
CA SER A 28 5.05 3.51 -5.65
C SER A 28 3.54 3.31 -5.67
N LYS A 29 3.11 2.19 -6.27
CA LYS A 29 1.70 1.82 -6.31
C LYS A 29 1.25 1.28 -4.96
N VAL A 30 0.09 1.74 -4.51
CA VAL A 30 -0.61 1.24 -3.35
C VAL A 30 -1.95 0.71 -3.80
N TYR A 31 -2.14 -0.59 -3.65
CA TYR A 31 -3.37 -1.31 -3.95
C TYR A 31 -4.17 -1.46 -2.67
N GLY A 32 -5.48 -1.30 -2.76
CA GLY A 32 -6.40 -1.46 -1.63
C GLY A 32 -7.55 -2.38 -1.96
N SER A 33 -7.91 -3.23 -1.02
CA SER A 33 -9.13 -4.05 -1.07
C SER A 33 -9.73 -4.16 0.34
N TYR A 34 -10.97 -4.62 0.42
CA TYR A 34 -11.68 -4.81 1.69
C TYR A 34 -12.42 -6.14 1.71
N ALA A 35 -12.71 -6.63 2.91
CA ALA A 35 -13.42 -7.88 3.11
C ALA A 35 -14.79 -7.85 2.38
N GLY A 36 -15.01 -8.83 1.50
CA GLY A 36 -16.24 -8.94 0.71
C GLY A 36 -16.21 -8.22 -0.64
N PHE A 37 -15.12 -7.54 -1.02
CA PHE A 37 -15.03 -6.87 -2.33
C PHE A 37 -14.97 -7.86 -3.52
N SER A 38 -14.07 -8.84 -3.46
CA SER A 38 -13.88 -9.83 -4.54
C SER A 38 -13.39 -11.17 -3.99
N ASN A 39 -13.80 -12.25 -4.64
CA ASN A 39 -13.31 -13.61 -4.41
C ASN A 39 -12.15 -14.00 -5.36
N ASN A 40 -11.81 -13.15 -6.33
CA ASN A 40 -10.81 -13.42 -7.37
C ASN A 40 -9.49 -12.66 -7.15
N GLY A 41 -9.33 -11.97 -6.01
CA GLY A 41 -8.13 -11.20 -5.69
C GLY A 41 -8.08 -9.81 -6.33
N ASP A 42 -9.22 -9.27 -6.76
CA ASP A 42 -9.29 -7.92 -7.32
C ASP A 42 -9.08 -6.84 -6.23
N TYR A 43 -8.54 -5.69 -6.65
CA TYR A 43 -8.38 -4.52 -5.80
C TYR A 43 -9.49 -3.51 -6.04
N ALA A 44 -10.10 -3.04 -4.96
CA ALA A 44 -11.13 -2.00 -4.99
C ALA A 44 -10.56 -0.64 -5.44
N PHE A 45 -9.25 -0.44 -5.26
CA PHE A 45 -8.60 0.82 -5.54
C PHE A 45 -7.11 0.65 -5.80
N VAL A 46 -6.55 1.56 -6.59
CA VAL A 46 -5.10 1.75 -6.76
C VAL A 46 -4.76 3.24 -6.76
N THR A 47 -3.68 3.61 -6.10
CA THR A 47 -3.09 4.95 -6.17
C THR A 47 -1.58 4.88 -6.19
N THR A 48 -0.94 6.04 -6.34
CA THR A 48 0.50 6.18 -6.41
C THR A 48 0.96 7.19 -5.37
N THR A 49 2.06 6.91 -4.68
CA THR A 49 2.65 7.84 -3.72
C THR A 49 3.20 9.08 -4.41
N ASN A 50 3.10 10.22 -3.73
CA ASN A 50 3.75 11.45 -4.16
C ASN A 50 5.26 11.43 -3.84
N LYS A 51 5.97 12.54 -4.14
CA LYS A 51 7.41 12.71 -3.87
C LYS A 51 7.81 12.50 -2.39
N ASP A 52 6.88 12.72 -1.46
CA ASP A 52 7.10 12.58 -0.02
C ASP A 52 6.71 11.17 0.49
N GLY A 53 6.47 10.22 -0.42
CA GLY A 53 6.05 8.85 -0.13
C GLY A 53 4.61 8.74 0.38
N LEU A 54 3.78 9.80 0.23
CA LEU A 54 2.42 9.84 0.76
C LEU A 54 1.40 9.40 -0.29
N ALA A 55 0.48 8.52 0.12
CA ALA A 55 -0.69 8.12 -0.67
C ALA A 55 -1.99 8.39 0.11
N LYS A 56 -3.02 8.84 -0.61
CA LYS A 56 -4.36 9.07 -0.06
C LYS A 56 -5.30 7.96 -0.52
N ILE A 57 -5.77 7.17 0.43
CA ILE A 57 -6.64 6.02 0.20
C ILE A 57 -8.08 6.45 0.46
N LYS A 58 -8.93 6.41 -0.57
CA LYS A 58 -10.36 6.68 -0.39
C LYS A 58 -11.04 5.41 0.12
N LEU A 59 -11.52 5.44 1.36
CA LEU A 59 -12.23 4.32 1.98
C LEU A 59 -13.69 4.33 1.51
N SER A 60 -14.02 3.47 0.56
CA SER A 60 -15.38 3.36 -0.02
C SER A 60 -16.30 2.40 0.73
N HIS A 61 -15.80 1.74 1.77
CA HIS A 61 -16.52 0.74 2.56
C HIS A 61 -16.01 0.69 3.99
N SER A 62 -16.89 0.41 4.95
CA SER A 62 -16.55 0.16 6.36
C SER A 62 -16.10 -1.29 6.55
N GLY A 63 -15.39 -1.59 7.64
CA GLY A 63 -14.92 -2.94 7.95
C GLY A 63 -13.42 -3.13 7.68
N TYR A 64 -13.01 -4.37 7.41
CA TYR A 64 -11.60 -4.74 7.32
C TYR A 64 -11.03 -4.43 5.93
N TRP A 65 -9.92 -3.70 5.91
CA TRP A 65 -9.16 -3.32 4.74
C TRP A 65 -7.79 -3.97 4.74
N ILE A 66 -7.30 -4.27 3.55
CA ILE A 66 -5.90 -4.58 3.28
C ILE A 66 -5.35 -3.60 2.24
N LEU A 67 -4.20 -3.01 2.54
CA LEU A 67 -3.37 -2.30 1.59
C LEU A 67 -2.14 -3.13 1.27
N LYS A 68 -1.73 -3.09 0.01
CA LYS A 68 -0.52 -3.74 -0.49
C LYS A 68 0.27 -2.73 -1.30
N THR A 69 1.59 -2.77 -1.14
CA THR A 69 2.53 -2.10 -2.03
C THR A 69 3.68 -3.02 -2.33
N ASP A 70 4.31 -2.80 -3.48
CA ASP A 70 5.47 -3.56 -3.92
C ASP A 70 6.52 -2.65 -4.54
N TYR A 71 7.76 -3.10 -4.49
CA TYR A 71 8.92 -2.37 -5.00
C TYR A 71 10.02 -3.35 -5.41
N SER A 72 10.58 -3.16 -6.60
CA SER A 72 11.78 -3.88 -7.06
C SER A 72 12.98 -2.95 -7.09
N GLU A 73 14.15 -3.45 -6.68
CA GLU A 73 15.44 -2.84 -7.01
C GLU A 73 16.34 -3.87 -7.70
N ALA A 74 17.30 -3.39 -8.50
CA ALA A 74 18.32 -4.26 -9.09
C ALA A 74 19.09 -5.00 -7.99
N ALA A 75 19.56 -6.20 -8.31
CA ALA A 75 20.37 -6.97 -7.37
C ALA A 75 21.58 -6.16 -6.88
N SER A 76 21.91 -6.32 -5.60
CA SER A 76 23.16 -5.79 -5.07
C SER A 76 24.35 -6.46 -5.76
N LYS A 77 25.53 -5.82 -5.73
CA LYS A 77 26.77 -6.41 -6.26
C LYS A 77 27.08 -7.81 -5.75
N GLU A 78 26.65 -8.13 -4.54
CA GLU A 78 26.87 -9.46 -3.94
C GLU A 78 25.97 -10.55 -4.55
N LEU A 79 24.89 -10.16 -5.20
CA LEU A 79 23.83 -11.04 -5.71
C LEU A 79 23.64 -10.94 -7.23
N GLU A 80 24.40 -10.08 -7.92
CA GLU A 80 24.21 -9.80 -9.35
C GLU A 80 24.37 -11.03 -10.26
N ASP A 81 25.23 -11.98 -9.89
CA ASP A 81 25.41 -13.25 -10.62
C ASP A 81 24.34 -14.32 -10.28
N LYS A 82 23.48 -14.06 -9.30
CA LYS A 82 22.48 -15.03 -8.80
C LYS A 82 21.06 -14.65 -9.15
N VAL A 83 20.73 -13.36 -9.10
CA VAL A 83 19.38 -12.83 -9.36
C VAL A 83 19.47 -11.50 -10.09
N ASN A 84 18.45 -11.19 -10.88
CA ASN A 84 18.38 -9.91 -11.59
C ASN A 84 17.84 -8.77 -10.70
N GLU A 85 16.84 -9.08 -9.89
CA GLU A 85 16.11 -8.09 -9.07
C GLU A 85 15.79 -8.66 -7.68
N ILE A 86 15.65 -7.75 -6.72
CA ILE A 86 15.11 -8.04 -5.40
C ILE A 86 13.73 -7.40 -5.31
N PHE A 87 12.72 -8.22 -5.01
CA PHE A 87 11.33 -7.81 -4.92
C PHE A 87 10.87 -7.73 -3.46
N TYR A 88 10.33 -6.58 -3.08
CA TYR A 88 9.80 -6.30 -1.75
C TYR A 88 8.28 -6.15 -1.81
N VAL A 89 7.60 -6.70 -0.80
CA VAL A 89 6.16 -6.53 -0.61
C VAL A 89 5.90 -6.10 0.82
N ALA A 90 5.06 -5.08 0.99
CA ALA A 90 4.54 -4.67 2.29
C ALA A 90 3.02 -4.68 2.27
N THR A 91 2.42 -5.10 3.38
CA THR A 91 0.97 -5.07 3.56
C THR A 91 0.61 -4.39 4.87
N LEU A 92 -0.55 -3.72 4.89
CA LEU A 92 -1.13 -3.12 6.08
C LEU A 92 -2.60 -3.52 6.14
N THR A 93 -3.01 -4.16 7.23
CA THR A 93 -4.41 -4.52 7.49
C THR A 93 -4.95 -3.66 8.62
N PHE A 94 -6.16 -3.13 8.48
CA PHE A 94 -6.82 -2.32 9.50
C PHE A 94 -8.34 -2.41 9.39
N GLN A 95 -9.04 -1.89 10.38
CA GLN A 95 -10.49 -1.73 10.35
C GLN A 95 -10.85 -0.25 10.22
N ALA A 96 -11.78 0.05 9.31
CA ALA A 96 -12.48 1.33 9.19
C ALA A 96 -13.90 1.17 9.75
N GLN A 97 -14.48 2.23 10.32
CA GLN A 97 -15.83 2.22 10.92
C GLN A 97 -16.92 2.54 9.91
#